data_AF-A0AAV4JMF0-F1
#
_entry.id   AF-A0AAV4JMF0-F1
#
_cell.length_a   1.000
_cell.length_b   1.000
_cell.length_c   1.000
_cell.angle_alpha   90.00
_cell.angle_beta   90.00
_cell.angle_gamma   90.00
#
_symmetry.space_group_name_H-M   'P 1'
#
loop_
_entity.id
_entity.type
_entity.pdbx_description
1 polymer ?
#
loop_
_entity_poly.entity_id
_entity_poly.type
_entity_poly.pdbx_seq_one_letter_code
_entity_poly.pdbx_strand_id
1 'polypeptide(L)'
;MARTAQVKCEARKGEAEALKDSGIKEAVAEEKRMQSRFENDISIAQSQRDFELKKAAYDMEVHTTKAQADLAYQLQAAKTKQRIREENMQVTVIERAQQIQVQDQEITRRERELDSQVKKPAEAEKFRLEKLAEANRMRVIMEAEAEAEAIKMKGEAEAFAIEARAKAEAEQMAKKADAWKDYQDAAMVDMVLETLPKIAAEIAAPLTNAKKVTMVSSGKGDVGALKLTNEVMGIMEKLPNVVENLTGINITKSMKSASRN
;
A
#
# COMPACT_ATOMS: atom_id res chain seq x y z
N MET A 1 -33.71 62.80 160.60
CA MET A 1 -32.70 62.30 159.63
C MET A 1 -33.29 61.58 158.40
N ALA A 2 -34.60 61.31 158.32
CA ALA A 2 -35.20 60.57 157.19
C ALA A 2 -35.35 61.38 155.88
N ARG A 3 -35.56 62.69 155.97
CA ARG A 3 -35.81 63.57 154.80
C ARG A 3 -34.55 63.80 153.93
N THR A 4 -33.35 63.78 154.53
CA THR A 4 -32.07 63.94 153.81
C THR A 4 -31.63 62.67 153.07
N ALA A 5 -32.08 61.50 153.51
CA ALA A 5 -31.84 60.23 152.83
C ALA A 5 -32.76 60.05 151.59
N GLN A 6 -34.02 60.51 151.68
CA GLN A 6 -34.96 60.51 150.55
C GLN A 6 -34.48 61.41 149.40
N VAL A 7 -34.04 62.64 149.71
CA VAL A 7 -33.50 63.57 148.69
C VAL A 7 -32.25 63.01 148.00
N LYS A 8 -31.36 62.33 148.73
CA LYS A 8 -30.17 61.65 148.14
C LYS A 8 -30.53 60.42 147.31
N CYS A 9 -31.69 59.80 147.54
CA CYS A 9 -32.19 58.68 146.75
C CYS A 9 -32.88 59.18 145.47
N GLU A 10 -33.68 60.23 145.58
CA GLU A 10 -34.31 60.92 144.44
C GLU A 10 -33.26 61.56 143.52
N ALA A 11 -32.22 62.18 144.06
CA ALA A 11 -31.09 62.70 143.28
C ALA A 11 -30.37 61.58 142.50
N ARG A 12 -30.09 60.42 143.14
CA ARG A 12 -29.48 59.27 142.46
C ARG A 12 -30.39 58.64 141.40
N LYS A 13 -31.71 58.63 141.62
CA LYS A 13 -32.69 58.18 140.62
C LYS A 13 -32.75 59.13 139.43
N GLY A 14 -32.79 60.44 139.69
CA GLY A 14 -32.76 61.47 138.64
C GLY A 14 -31.44 61.45 137.84
N GLU A 15 -30.30 61.24 138.50
CA GLU A 15 -29.01 61.05 137.83
C GLU A 15 -29.01 59.79 136.93
N ALA A 16 -29.55 58.66 137.40
CA ALA A 16 -29.63 57.43 136.61
C ALA A 16 -30.59 57.54 135.43
N GLU A 17 -31.74 58.21 135.61
CA GLU A 17 -32.71 58.48 134.55
C GLU A 17 -32.14 59.46 133.51
N ALA A 18 -31.45 60.52 133.95
CA ALA A 18 -30.76 61.45 133.06
C ALA A 18 -29.62 60.77 132.27
N LEU A 19 -28.84 59.89 132.91
CA LEU A 19 -27.80 59.11 132.25
C LEU A 19 -28.40 58.14 131.21
N LYS A 20 -29.52 57.49 131.53
CA LYS A 20 -30.24 56.61 130.60
C LYS A 20 -30.80 57.39 129.41
N ASP A 21 -31.47 58.51 129.65
CA ASP A 21 -32.04 59.34 128.58
C ASP A 21 -30.95 59.99 127.71
N SER A 22 -29.82 60.39 128.31
CA SER A 22 -28.64 60.84 127.57
C SER A 22 -28.07 59.72 126.71
N GLY A 23 -27.93 58.51 127.25
CA GLY A 23 -27.43 57.35 126.51
C GLY A 23 -28.34 56.93 125.37
N ILE A 24 -29.66 56.98 125.55
CA ILE A 24 -30.64 56.72 124.47
C ILE A 24 -30.54 57.79 123.38
N LYS A 25 -30.48 59.07 123.76
CA LYS A 25 -30.33 60.18 122.79
C LYS A 25 -29.01 60.10 122.03
N GLU A 26 -27.92 59.72 122.70
CA GLU A 26 -26.62 59.50 122.08
C GLU A 26 -26.64 58.31 121.13
N ALA A 27 -27.22 57.17 121.52
CA ALA A 27 -27.37 56.01 120.65
C ALA A 27 -28.22 56.29 119.41
N VAL A 28 -29.33 57.03 119.55
CA VAL A 28 -30.19 57.42 118.42
C VAL A 28 -29.48 58.43 117.50
N ALA A 29 -28.74 59.38 118.07
CA ALA A 29 -27.94 60.32 117.28
C ALA A 29 -26.83 59.60 116.51
N GLU A 30 -26.19 58.61 117.14
CA GLU A 30 -25.14 57.80 116.54
C GLU A 30 -25.68 56.85 115.46
N GLU A 31 -26.83 56.20 115.69
CA GLU A 31 -27.53 55.39 114.69
C GLU A 31 -27.88 56.23 113.46
N LYS A 32 -28.44 57.43 113.66
CA LYS A 32 -28.77 58.34 112.56
C LYS A 32 -27.52 58.80 111.80
N ARG A 33 -26.41 59.06 112.51
CA ARG A 33 -25.12 59.39 111.88
C ARG A 33 -24.60 58.24 111.03
N MET A 34 -24.65 57.02 111.56
CA MET A 34 -24.23 55.81 110.84
C MET A 34 -25.13 55.55 109.63
N GLN A 35 -26.44 55.71 109.76
CA GLN A 35 -27.37 55.57 108.64
C GLN A 35 -27.05 56.55 107.51
N SER A 36 -26.86 57.84 107.81
CA SER A 36 -26.48 58.83 106.78
C SER A 36 -25.10 58.53 106.18
N ARG A 37 -24.16 57.95 106.93
CA ARG A 37 -22.88 57.49 106.38
C ARG A 37 -23.07 56.32 105.42
N PHE A 38 -23.81 55.29 105.81
CA PHE A 38 -24.09 54.15 104.95
C PHE A 38 -24.88 54.52 103.70
N GLU A 39 -25.86 55.43 103.81
CA GLU A 39 -26.59 55.95 102.65
C GLU A 39 -25.66 56.68 101.67
N ASN A 40 -24.72 57.48 102.18
CA ASN A 40 -23.69 58.12 101.37
C ASN A 40 -22.73 57.09 100.74
N ASP A 41 -22.25 56.10 101.51
CA ASP A 41 -21.34 55.07 101.02
C ASP A 41 -22.01 54.19 99.95
N ILE A 42 -23.29 53.84 100.13
CA ILE A 42 -24.10 53.13 99.13
C ILE A 42 -24.23 53.98 97.86
N SER A 43 -24.52 55.28 97.99
CA SER A 43 -24.63 56.19 96.85
C SER A 43 -23.31 56.34 96.09
N ILE A 44 -22.18 56.42 96.81
CA ILE A 44 -20.83 56.45 96.22
C ILE A 44 -20.54 55.13 95.51
N ALA A 45 -20.81 53.99 96.14
CA ALA A 45 -20.59 52.67 95.54
C ALA A 45 -21.48 52.43 94.31
N GLN A 46 -22.74 52.88 94.34
CA GLN A 46 -23.64 52.85 93.19
C GLN A 46 -23.09 53.73 92.05
N SER A 47 -22.65 54.95 92.35
CA SER A 47 -22.07 55.85 91.36
C SER A 47 -20.78 55.29 90.74
N GLN A 48 -19.93 54.64 91.55
CA GLN A 48 -18.72 53.96 91.11
C GLN A 48 -19.05 52.78 90.20
N ARG A 49 -19.98 51.91 90.61
CA ARG A 49 -20.46 50.79 89.80
C ARG A 49 -21.01 51.27 88.46
N ASP A 50 -21.88 52.28 88.48
CA ASP A 50 -22.51 52.81 87.26
C ASP A 50 -21.47 53.46 86.35
N PHE A 51 -20.47 54.15 86.92
CA PHE A 51 -19.35 54.68 86.16
C PHE A 51 -18.53 53.57 85.50
N GLU A 52 -18.17 52.52 86.24
CA GLU A 52 -17.42 51.39 85.70
C GLU A 52 -18.20 50.61 84.64
N LEU A 53 -19.50 50.41 84.84
CA LEU A 53 -20.37 49.78 83.84
C LEU A 53 -20.43 50.61 82.55
N LYS A 54 -20.60 51.94 82.66
CA LYS A 54 -20.59 52.82 81.49
C LYS A 54 -19.24 52.82 80.80
N LYS A 55 -18.13 52.88 81.56
CA LYS A 55 -16.77 52.81 81.02
C LYS A 55 -16.55 51.51 80.25
N ALA A 56 -16.89 50.37 80.86
CA ALA A 56 -16.77 49.06 80.21
C ALA A 56 -17.65 48.95 78.96
N ALA A 57 -18.86 49.52 78.96
CA ALA A 57 -19.72 49.56 77.78
C ALA A 57 -19.08 50.35 76.63
N TYR A 58 -18.53 51.53 76.92
CA TYR A 58 -17.82 52.33 75.90
C TYR A 58 -16.54 51.65 75.42
N ASP A 59 -15.76 51.05 76.32
CA ASP A 59 -14.56 50.30 75.94
C ASP A 59 -14.93 49.12 75.02
N MET A 60 -16.00 48.37 75.33
CA MET A 60 -16.51 47.31 74.45
C MET A 60 -16.93 47.85 73.07
N GLU A 61 -17.61 48.99 73.00
CA GLU A 61 -18.02 49.62 71.74
C GLU A 61 -16.81 50.08 70.90
N VAL A 62 -15.82 50.71 71.54
CA VAL A 62 -14.57 51.11 70.89
C VAL A 62 -13.81 49.88 70.39
N HIS A 63 -13.70 48.82 71.19
CA HIS A 63 -13.00 47.60 70.80
C HIS A 63 -13.70 46.85 69.68
N THR A 64 -15.03 46.76 69.71
CA THR A 64 -15.81 46.12 68.64
C THR A 64 -15.69 46.91 67.33
N THR A 65 -15.81 48.24 67.40
CA THR A 65 -15.62 49.11 66.22
C THR A 65 -14.19 49.01 65.68
N LYS A 66 -13.18 48.98 66.56
CA LYS A 66 -11.78 48.81 66.17
C LYS A 66 -11.53 47.45 65.51
N ALA A 67 -12.04 46.36 66.09
CA ALA A 67 -11.93 45.03 65.51
C ALA A 67 -12.64 44.93 64.15
N GLN A 68 -13.81 45.57 64.00
CA GLN A 68 -14.51 45.67 62.72
C GLN A 68 -13.70 46.45 61.68
N ALA A 69 -13.09 47.58 62.08
CA ALA A 69 -12.23 48.37 61.21
C ALA A 69 -10.99 47.57 60.75
N ASP A 70 -10.36 46.82 61.67
CA ASP A 70 -9.22 45.95 61.37
C ASP A 70 -9.61 44.83 60.40
N LEU A 71 -10.75 44.18 60.62
CA LEU A 71 -11.27 43.14 59.71
C LEU A 71 -11.65 43.72 58.34
N ALA A 72 -12.27 44.90 58.30
CA ALA A 72 -12.60 45.58 57.04
C ALA A 72 -11.33 45.93 56.26
N TYR A 73 -10.28 46.42 56.94
CA TYR A 73 -8.98 46.68 56.33
C TYR A 73 -8.35 45.39 55.77
N GLN A 74 -8.33 44.31 56.56
CA GLN A 74 -7.80 43.01 56.10
C GLN A 74 -8.59 42.46 54.92
N LEU A 75 -9.91 42.54 54.95
CA LEU A 75 -10.78 42.11 53.85
C LEU A 75 -10.49 42.92 52.58
N GLN A 76 -10.33 44.24 52.70
CA GLN A 76 -10.03 45.10 51.56
C GLN A 76 -8.63 44.81 50.99
N ALA A 77 -7.64 44.55 51.86
CA ALA A 77 -6.31 44.12 51.44
C ALA A 77 -6.37 42.77 50.70
N ALA A 78 -7.16 41.81 51.19
CA ALA A 78 -7.34 40.50 50.56
C ALA A 78 -8.05 40.62 49.20
N LYS A 79 -9.13 41.40 49.10
CA LYS A 79 -9.82 41.68 47.82
C LYS A 79 -8.88 42.32 46.81
N THR A 80 -8.06 43.27 47.25
CA THR A 80 -7.08 43.94 46.38
C THR A 80 -6.03 42.95 45.89
N LYS A 81 -5.51 42.07 46.77
CA LYS A 81 -4.58 41.01 46.38
C LYS A 81 -5.20 40.01 45.42
N GLN A 82 -6.47 39.63 45.60
CA GLN A 82 -7.18 38.75 44.69
C GLN A 82 -7.28 39.39 43.30
N ARG A 83 -7.69 40.66 43.22
CA ARG A 83 -7.75 41.40 41.95
C ARG A 83 -6.38 41.48 41.27
N ILE A 84 -5.31 41.79 42.01
CA ILE A 84 -3.94 41.78 41.47
C ILE A 84 -3.58 40.40 40.91
N ARG A 85 -3.95 39.31 41.61
CA ARG A 85 -3.68 37.94 41.14
C ARG A 85 -4.47 37.59 39.88
N GLU A 86 -5.72 38.03 39.79
CA GLU A 86 -6.56 37.85 38.59
C GLU A 86 -5.94 38.57 37.39
N GLU A 87 -5.53 39.83 37.55
CA GLU A 87 -4.82 40.58 36.50
C GLU A 87 -3.50 39.91 36.10
N ASN A 88 -2.68 39.48 37.08
CA ASN A 88 -1.44 38.77 36.80
C ASN A 88 -1.69 37.46 36.03
N MET A 89 -2.77 36.73 36.36
CA MET A 89 -3.15 35.52 35.64
C MET A 89 -3.53 35.84 34.19
N GLN A 90 -4.25 36.94 33.94
CA GLN A 90 -4.56 37.39 32.59
C GLN A 90 -3.29 37.70 31.78
N VAL A 91 -2.32 38.39 32.39
CA VAL A 91 -1.00 38.61 31.76
C VAL A 91 -0.34 37.29 31.39
N THR A 92 -0.32 36.30 32.29
CA THR A 92 0.24 34.97 31.99
C THR A 92 -0.50 34.25 30.86
N VAL A 93 -1.82 34.37 30.79
CA VAL A 93 -2.62 33.78 29.69
C VAL A 93 -2.26 34.43 28.36
N ILE A 94 -2.13 35.76 28.31
CA ILE A 94 -1.73 36.49 27.10
C ILE A 94 -0.32 36.11 26.68
N GLU A 95 0.64 36.05 27.60
CA GLU A 95 2.01 35.62 27.33
C GLU A 95 2.06 34.21 26.73
N ARG A 96 1.31 33.26 27.32
CA ARG A 96 1.21 31.89 26.80
C ARG A 96 0.55 31.84 25.42
N ALA A 97 -0.52 32.60 25.21
CA ALA A 97 -1.18 32.68 23.90
C ALA A 97 -0.24 33.23 22.83
N GLN A 98 0.53 34.28 23.17
CA GLN A 98 1.55 34.84 22.29
C GLN A 98 2.67 33.83 22.00
N GLN A 99 3.08 33.05 22.99
CA GLN A 99 4.08 32.00 22.82
C GLN A 99 3.59 30.87 21.90
N ILE A 100 2.34 30.43 22.05
CA ILE A 100 1.70 29.46 21.13
C ILE A 100 1.68 30.03 19.71
N GLN A 101 1.29 31.30 19.55
CA GLN A 101 1.26 31.93 18.22
C GLN A 101 2.65 31.97 17.56
N VAL A 102 3.71 32.29 18.32
CA VAL A 102 5.08 32.26 17.81
C VAL A 102 5.48 30.83 17.43
N GLN A 103 5.14 29.83 18.24
CA GLN A 103 5.40 28.42 17.94
C GLN A 103 4.66 27.96 16.67
N ASP A 104 3.40 28.33 16.48
CA ASP A 104 2.63 28.02 15.26
C ASP A 104 3.28 28.64 14.02
N GLN A 105 3.80 29.88 14.14
CA GLN A 105 4.56 30.53 13.07
C GLN A 105 5.89 29.82 12.79
N GLU A 106 6.60 29.37 13.83
CA GLU A 106 7.84 28.58 13.69
C GLU A 106 7.57 27.21 13.04
N ILE A 107 6.48 26.54 13.41
CA ILE A 107 6.05 25.28 12.78
C ILE A 107 5.75 25.53 11.32
N THR A 108 4.97 26.57 10.99
CA THR A 108 4.64 26.92 9.61
C THR A 108 5.90 27.23 8.77
N ARG A 109 6.87 27.96 9.36
CA ARG A 109 8.19 28.21 8.74
C ARG A 109 8.91 26.90 8.46
N ARG A 110 9.02 26.04 9.48
CA ARG A 110 9.70 24.74 9.39
C ARG A 110 9.03 23.80 8.39
N GLU A 111 7.70 23.79 8.32
CA GLU A 111 6.95 23.04 7.32
C GLU A 111 7.26 23.52 5.91
N ARG A 112 7.30 24.83 5.67
CA ARG A 112 7.68 25.40 4.36
C ARG A 112 9.12 25.09 3.98
N GLU A 113 10.03 25.10 4.96
CA GLU A 113 11.43 24.71 4.78
C GLU A 113 11.54 23.23 4.41
N LEU A 114 10.87 22.34 5.16
CA LEU A 114 10.85 20.90 4.88
C LEU A 114 10.17 20.57 3.54
N ASP A 115 9.10 21.28 3.21
CA ASP A 115 8.42 21.14 1.92
C ASP A 115 9.39 21.48 0.77
N SER A 116 10.15 22.56 0.91
CA SER A 116 11.11 22.98 -0.10
C SER A 116 12.38 22.13 -0.14
N GLN A 117 12.88 21.67 1.02
CA GLN A 117 14.13 20.90 1.12
C GLN A 117 13.96 19.40 0.90
N VAL A 118 12.80 18.83 1.22
CA VAL A 118 12.60 17.38 1.19
C VAL A 118 11.55 17.00 0.15
N LYS A 119 10.36 17.59 0.19
CA LYS A 119 9.27 17.17 -0.70
C LYS A 119 9.54 17.55 -2.15
N LYS A 120 9.89 18.81 -2.44
CA LYS A 120 10.19 19.24 -3.82
C LYS A 120 11.31 18.45 -4.51
N PRO A 121 12.48 18.21 -3.89
CA PRO A 121 13.50 17.39 -4.52
C PRO A 121 13.11 15.91 -4.59
N ALA A 122 12.37 15.37 -3.61
CA ALA A 122 11.85 14.01 -3.68
C ALA A 122 10.84 13.83 -4.82
N GLU A 123 9.96 14.82 -5.03
CA GLU A 123 9.02 14.84 -6.16
C GLU A 123 9.75 14.98 -7.50
N ALA A 124 10.77 15.84 -7.57
CA ALA A 124 11.59 15.98 -8.76
C ALA A 124 12.33 14.68 -9.09
N GLU A 125 12.91 13.99 -8.10
CA GLU A 125 13.61 12.72 -8.30
C GLU A 125 12.64 11.59 -8.66
N LYS A 126 11.46 11.53 -8.03
CA LYS A 126 10.39 10.60 -8.40
C LYS A 126 9.98 10.79 -9.85
N PHE A 127 9.71 12.04 -10.26
CA PHE A 127 9.33 12.35 -11.64
C PHE A 127 10.45 11.99 -12.62
N ARG A 128 11.72 12.28 -12.27
CA ARG A 128 12.88 11.91 -13.09
C ARG A 128 12.98 10.39 -13.26
N LEU A 129 12.81 9.63 -12.18
CA LEU A 129 12.88 8.17 -12.20
C LEU A 129 11.71 7.56 -12.98
N GLU A 130 10.49 8.07 -12.79
CA GLU A 130 9.32 7.64 -13.56
C GLU A 130 9.51 7.86 -15.06
N LYS A 131 10.02 9.04 -15.45
CA LYS A 131 10.32 9.35 -16.86
C LYS A 131 11.44 8.49 -17.42
N LEU A 132 12.48 8.20 -16.63
CA LEU A 132 13.55 7.30 -17.04
C LEU A 132 13.04 5.85 -17.20
N ALA A 133 12.17 5.39 -16.30
CA ALA A 133 11.56 4.07 -16.37
C ALA A 133 10.61 3.97 -17.58
N GLU A 134 9.82 5.01 -17.85
CA GLU A 134 8.95 5.12 -19.03
C GLU A 134 9.79 5.10 -20.32
N ALA A 135 10.87 5.88 -20.38
CA ALA A 135 11.78 5.89 -21.52
C ALA A 135 12.44 4.51 -21.74
N ASN A 136 12.87 3.83 -20.68
CA ASN A 136 13.43 2.48 -20.78
C ASN A 136 12.39 1.45 -21.24
N ARG A 137 11.15 1.52 -20.74
CA ARG A 137 10.06 0.66 -21.23
C ARG A 137 9.80 0.89 -22.72
N MET A 138 9.72 2.15 -23.14
CA MET A 138 9.53 2.51 -24.54
C MET A 138 10.68 1.98 -25.42
N ARG A 139 11.93 2.12 -24.95
CA ARG A 139 13.10 1.61 -25.66
C ARG A 139 13.04 0.10 -25.84
N VAL A 140 12.72 -0.65 -24.77
CA VAL A 140 12.62 -2.12 -24.84
C VAL A 140 11.49 -2.57 -25.77
N ILE A 141 10.34 -1.88 -25.74
CA ILE A 141 9.22 -2.18 -26.66
C ILE A 141 9.64 -1.92 -28.10
N MET A 142 10.26 -0.78 -28.38
CA MET A 142 10.72 -0.43 -29.73
C MET A 142 11.83 -1.36 -30.23
N GLU A 143 12.78 -1.75 -29.37
CA GLU A 143 13.80 -2.76 -29.69
C GLU A 143 13.13 -4.11 -30.00
N ALA A 144 12.16 -4.55 -29.20
CA ALA A 144 11.43 -5.80 -29.45
C ALA A 144 10.59 -5.77 -30.73
N GLU A 145 9.93 -4.64 -31.03
CA GLU A 145 9.17 -4.43 -32.26
C GLU A 145 10.11 -4.43 -33.48
N ALA A 146 11.24 -3.74 -33.40
CA ALA A 146 12.26 -3.71 -34.45
C ALA A 146 12.86 -5.11 -34.69
N GLU A 147 13.12 -5.88 -33.63
CA GLU A 147 13.57 -7.27 -33.75
C GLU A 147 12.50 -8.16 -34.38
N ALA A 148 11.23 -8.01 -33.97
CA ALA A 148 10.12 -8.76 -34.55
C ALA A 148 9.93 -8.44 -36.04
N GLU A 149 10.02 -7.16 -36.43
CA GLU A 149 9.94 -6.74 -37.82
C GLU A 149 11.14 -7.23 -38.63
N ALA A 150 12.36 -7.19 -38.07
CA ALA A 150 13.56 -7.73 -38.71
C ALA A 150 13.46 -9.25 -38.92
N ILE A 151 12.93 -10.01 -37.95
CA ILE A 151 12.70 -11.44 -38.09
C ILE A 151 11.64 -11.70 -39.17
N LYS A 152 10.55 -10.93 -39.18
CA LYS A 152 9.51 -11.06 -40.20
C LYS A 152 10.05 -10.79 -41.61
N MET A 153 10.79 -9.71 -41.80
CA MET A 153 11.40 -9.36 -43.07
C MET A 153 12.42 -10.41 -43.54
N LYS A 154 13.24 -10.94 -42.62
CA LYS A 154 14.16 -12.06 -42.93
C LYS A 154 13.38 -13.32 -43.31
N GLY A 155 12.34 -13.67 -42.56
CA GLY A 155 11.48 -14.82 -42.86
C GLY A 155 10.77 -14.70 -44.21
N GLU A 156 10.27 -13.51 -44.56
CA GLU A 156 9.68 -13.22 -45.88
C GLU A 156 10.73 -13.33 -47.00
N ALA A 157 11.93 -12.78 -46.78
CA ALA A 157 13.03 -12.88 -47.75
C ALA A 157 13.51 -14.33 -47.95
N GLU A 158 13.60 -15.12 -46.87
CA GLU A 158 13.94 -16.54 -46.93
C GLU A 158 12.84 -17.35 -47.63
N ALA A 159 11.57 -17.11 -47.31
CA ALA A 159 10.44 -17.74 -47.97
C ALA A 159 10.44 -17.44 -49.48
N PHE A 160 10.64 -16.17 -49.87
CA PHE A 160 10.75 -15.77 -51.27
C PHE A 160 11.95 -16.43 -51.97
N ALA A 161 13.11 -16.52 -51.31
CA ALA A 161 14.28 -17.18 -51.85
C ALA A 161 14.06 -18.69 -52.04
N ILE A 162 13.39 -19.36 -51.10
CA ILE A 162 13.02 -20.78 -51.19
C ILE A 162 12.02 -20.99 -52.33
N GLU A 163 10.98 -20.16 -52.42
CA GLU A 163 9.98 -20.24 -53.49
C GLU A 163 10.61 -20.03 -54.87
N ALA A 164 11.49 -19.03 -55.01
CA ALA A 164 12.24 -18.79 -56.24
C ALA A 164 13.15 -19.96 -56.63
N ARG A 165 13.86 -20.56 -55.65
CA ARG A 165 14.66 -21.78 -55.89
C ARG A 165 13.80 -22.97 -56.26
N ALA A 166 12.72 -23.23 -55.53
CA ALA A 166 11.80 -24.33 -55.80
C ALA A 166 11.15 -24.20 -57.17
N LYS A 167 10.77 -22.97 -57.58
CA LYS A 167 10.26 -22.70 -58.92
C LYS A 167 11.32 -22.93 -59.99
N ALA A 168 12.55 -22.46 -59.77
CA ALA A 168 13.66 -22.71 -60.69
C ALA A 168 13.97 -24.21 -60.82
N GLU A 169 13.95 -24.96 -59.72
CA GLU A 169 14.12 -26.42 -59.72
C GLU A 169 12.96 -27.12 -60.43
N ALA A 170 11.72 -26.69 -60.20
CA ALA A 170 10.54 -27.22 -60.89
C ALA A 170 10.61 -26.95 -62.40
N GLU A 171 11.00 -25.75 -62.83
CA GLU A 171 11.22 -25.42 -64.24
C GLU A 171 12.38 -26.23 -64.85
N GLN A 172 13.47 -26.45 -64.11
CA GLN A 172 14.56 -27.31 -64.55
C GLN A 172 14.13 -28.77 -64.68
N MET A 173 13.35 -29.29 -63.72
CA MET A 173 12.79 -30.64 -63.80
C MET A 173 11.79 -30.77 -64.94
N ALA A 174 10.95 -29.77 -65.19
CA ALA A 174 10.03 -29.75 -66.33
C ALA A 174 10.78 -29.75 -67.66
N LYS A 175 11.81 -28.90 -67.82
CA LYS A 175 12.67 -28.89 -69.02
C LYS A 175 13.45 -30.20 -69.18
N LYS A 176 13.92 -30.80 -68.09
CA LYS A 176 14.51 -32.14 -68.13
C LYS A 176 13.46 -33.17 -68.56
N ALA A 177 12.25 -33.15 -68.01
CA ALA A 177 11.19 -34.07 -68.38
C ALA A 177 10.79 -33.94 -69.86
N ASP A 178 10.69 -32.72 -70.39
CA ASP A 178 10.40 -32.48 -71.81
C ASP A 178 11.56 -32.90 -72.71
N ALA A 179 12.81 -32.60 -72.32
CA ALA A 179 13.98 -33.14 -73.03
C ALA A 179 13.97 -34.69 -73.03
N TRP A 180 13.57 -35.33 -71.93
CA TRP A 180 13.48 -36.79 -71.86
C TRP A 180 12.35 -37.35 -72.71
N LYS A 181 11.25 -36.62 -72.95
CA LYS A 181 10.22 -37.02 -73.92
C LYS A 181 10.74 -36.95 -75.36
N ASP A 182 11.44 -35.88 -75.71
CA ASP A 182 12.06 -35.77 -77.05
C ASP A 182 13.17 -36.82 -77.24
N TYR A 183 13.92 -37.13 -76.17
CA TYR A 183 14.86 -38.24 -76.15
C TYR A 183 14.17 -39.61 -76.06
N GLN A 184 12.90 -39.77 -75.68
CA GLN A 184 12.23 -41.08 -75.66
C GLN A 184 12.07 -41.63 -77.07
N ASP A 185 11.75 -40.79 -78.05
CA ASP A 185 11.59 -41.23 -79.44
C ASP A 185 12.93 -41.61 -80.09
N ALA A 186 14.02 -40.91 -79.75
CA ALA A 186 15.36 -41.22 -80.26
C ALA A 186 16.08 -42.33 -79.46
N ALA A 187 15.97 -42.32 -78.13
CA ALA A 187 16.63 -43.29 -77.24
C ALA A 187 15.92 -44.65 -77.22
N MET A 188 14.61 -44.73 -77.47
CA MET A 188 13.99 -46.05 -77.71
C MET A 188 14.56 -46.70 -78.97
N VAL A 189 14.82 -45.94 -80.03
CA VAL A 189 15.42 -46.46 -81.27
C VAL A 189 16.88 -46.87 -81.05
N ASP A 190 17.66 -46.05 -80.35
CA ASP A 190 19.08 -46.31 -80.07
C ASP A 190 19.28 -47.46 -79.07
N MET A 191 18.48 -47.49 -78.00
CA MET A 191 18.49 -48.59 -77.03
C MET A 191 17.98 -49.90 -77.65
N VAL A 192 17.00 -49.86 -78.57
CA VAL A 192 16.58 -51.04 -79.35
C VAL A 192 17.65 -51.47 -80.33
N LEU A 193 18.38 -50.55 -80.99
CA LEU A 193 19.51 -50.86 -81.87
C LEU A 193 20.71 -51.46 -81.11
N GLU A 194 20.98 -51.02 -79.88
CA GLU A 194 22.04 -51.60 -79.03
C GLU A 194 21.62 -52.92 -78.34
N THR A 195 20.34 -53.09 -78.01
CA THR A 195 19.82 -54.31 -77.38
C THR A 195 19.41 -55.38 -78.39
N LEU A 196 19.12 -55.02 -79.65
CA LEU A 196 18.82 -55.96 -80.75
C LEU A 196 19.92 -57.01 -80.96
N PRO A 197 21.23 -56.65 -81.00
CA PRO A 197 22.31 -57.62 -81.11
C PRO A 197 22.38 -58.55 -79.90
N LYS A 198 22.08 -58.05 -78.69
CA LYS A 198 22.10 -58.85 -77.45
C LYS A 198 20.94 -59.83 -77.42
N ILE A 199 19.73 -59.40 -77.78
CA ILE A 199 18.56 -60.28 -77.90
C ILE A 199 18.77 -61.28 -79.04
N ALA A 200 19.33 -60.86 -80.18
CA ALA A 200 19.66 -61.75 -81.28
C ALA A 200 20.76 -62.76 -80.89
N ALA A 201 21.76 -62.36 -80.10
CA ALA A 201 22.79 -63.25 -79.56
C ALA A 201 22.21 -64.26 -78.56
N GLU A 202 21.29 -63.84 -77.69
CA GLU A 202 20.62 -64.72 -76.72
C GLU A 202 19.63 -65.69 -77.40
N ILE A 203 18.97 -65.27 -78.49
CA ILE A 203 18.13 -66.14 -79.32
C ILE A 203 19.00 -67.10 -80.18
N ALA A 204 20.20 -66.69 -80.58
CA ALA A 204 21.16 -67.54 -81.30
C ALA A 204 21.99 -68.45 -80.37
N ALA A 205 22.09 -68.15 -79.07
CA ALA A 205 22.87 -68.93 -78.11
C ALA A 205 22.47 -70.41 -78.02
N PRO A 206 21.18 -70.81 -78.12
CA PRO A 206 20.78 -72.21 -78.21
C PRO A 206 21.19 -72.89 -79.53
N LEU A 207 21.33 -72.13 -80.63
CA LEU A 207 21.76 -72.65 -81.94
C LEU A 207 23.27 -72.87 -82.00
N THR A 208 24.08 -72.01 -81.37
CA THR A 208 25.54 -72.15 -81.32
C THR A 208 26.00 -73.31 -80.43
N ASN A 209 25.23 -73.64 -79.39
CA ASN A 209 25.53 -74.76 -78.48
C ASN A 209 25.03 -76.13 -78.98
N ALA A 210 24.26 -76.19 -80.07
CA ALA A 210 23.80 -77.44 -80.66
C ALA A 210 24.88 -78.06 -81.58
N LYS A 211 25.91 -78.68 -80.99
CA LYS A 211 26.97 -79.41 -81.74
C LYS A 211 26.47 -80.63 -82.55
N LYS A 212 25.22 -81.06 -82.38
CA LYS A 212 24.57 -82.12 -83.17
C LYS A 212 23.05 -82.03 -83.04
N VAL A 213 22.37 -81.35 -83.97
CA VAL A 213 20.92 -81.46 -84.10
C VAL A 213 20.62 -82.82 -84.73
N THR A 214 20.30 -83.81 -83.90
CA THR A 214 19.80 -85.10 -84.36
C THR A 214 18.29 -84.99 -84.51
N MET A 215 17.86 -84.69 -85.74
CA MET A 215 16.45 -84.74 -86.12
C MET A 215 16.03 -86.21 -86.16
N VAL A 216 15.40 -86.69 -85.10
CA VAL A 216 14.80 -88.03 -85.06
C VAL A 216 13.51 -87.97 -85.86
N SER A 217 13.59 -88.28 -87.15
CA SER A 217 12.43 -88.44 -88.02
C SER A 217 11.70 -89.73 -87.63
N SER A 218 10.56 -89.57 -86.96
CA SER A 218 9.53 -90.61 -86.86
C SER A 218 8.29 -90.12 -87.60
N GLY A 219 8.33 -90.16 -88.93
CA GLY A 219 7.15 -89.98 -89.79
C GLY A 219 7.27 -88.88 -90.85
N LYS A 220 6.86 -89.22 -92.08
CA LYS A 220 6.96 -88.42 -93.32
C LYS A 220 6.54 -86.94 -93.17
N GLY A 221 7.49 -86.03 -93.41
CA GLY A 221 7.27 -84.59 -93.64
C GLY A 221 8.59 -83.84 -93.64
N ASP A 222 8.75 -82.81 -94.48
CA ASP A 222 10.04 -82.13 -94.76
C ASP A 222 10.79 -81.70 -93.49
N VAL A 223 12.06 -82.12 -93.44
CA VAL A 223 13.01 -81.99 -92.32
C VAL A 223 14.06 -80.95 -92.69
N GLY A 224 14.20 -79.89 -91.89
CA GLY A 224 15.28 -78.90 -92.07
C GLY A 224 15.14 -77.64 -91.22
N ALA A 225 16.19 -76.82 -91.23
CA ALA A 225 16.31 -75.55 -90.50
C ALA A 225 15.11 -74.61 -90.64
N LEU A 226 14.34 -74.73 -91.74
CA LEU A 226 13.09 -74.00 -91.98
C LEU A 226 12.04 -74.13 -90.85
N LYS A 227 11.93 -75.26 -90.13
CA LYS A 227 11.00 -75.37 -88.99
C LYS A 227 11.51 -74.64 -87.75
N LEU A 228 12.81 -74.68 -87.47
CA LEU A 228 13.44 -73.91 -86.39
C LEU A 228 13.37 -72.42 -86.68
N THR A 229 13.63 -72.01 -87.92
CA THR A 229 13.49 -70.61 -88.34
C THR A 229 12.04 -70.16 -88.26
N ASN A 230 11.06 -71.00 -88.62
CA ASN A 230 9.64 -70.67 -88.47
C ASN A 230 9.15 -70.66 -87.00
N GLU A 231 9.68 -71.51 -86.12
CA GLU A 231 9.38 -71.44 -84.68
C GLU A 231 10.01 -70.20 -84.03
N VAL A 232 11.24 -69.85 -84.39
CA VAL A 232 11.90 -68.61 -83.94
C VAL A 232 11.17 -67.38 -84.49
N MET A 233 10.75 -67.41 -85.75
CA MET A 233 9.98 -66.34 -86.37
C MET A 233 8.56 -66.24 -85.74
N GLY A 234 7.94 -67.36 -85.38
CA GLY A 234 6.67 -67.40 -84.65
C GLY A 234 6.78 -66.95 -83.18
N ILE A 235 7.93 -67.17 -82.53
CA ILE A 235 8.23 -66.60 -81.21
C ILE A 235 8.48 -65.09 -81.32
N MET A 236 9.18 -64.63 -82.37
CA MET A 236 9.32 -63.20 -82.67
C MET A 236 7.99 -62.52 -83.02
N GLU A 237 7.07 -63.18 -83.70
CA GLU A 237 5.72 -62.64 -83.97
C GLU A 237 4.85 -62.55 -82.71
N LYS A 238 5.05 -63.43 -81.74
CA LYS A 238 4.30 -63.43 -80.48
C LYS A 238 4.94 -62.57 -79.38
N LEU A 239 6.22 -62.24 -79.51
CA LEU A 239 6.96 -61.37 -78.60
C LEU A 239 6.27 -60.02 -78.36
N PRO A 240 5.78 -59.29 -79.40
CA PRO A 240 5.04 -58.05 -79.20
C PRO A 240 3.80 -58.22 -78.30
N ASN A 241 3.04 -59.31 -78.47
CA ASN A 241 1.83 -59.58 -77.71
C ASN A 241 2.12 -59.96 -76.24
N VAL A 242 3.25 -60.63 -75.97
CA VAL A 242 3.66 -60.96 -74.60
C VAL A 242 4.13 -59.72 -73.85
N VAL A 243 4.86 -58.83 -74.53
CA VAL A 243 5.27 -57.54 -73.95
C VAL A 243 4.07 -56.63 -73.71
N GLU A 244 3.10 -56.60 -74.62
CA GLU A 244 1.84 -55.86 -74.48
C GLU A 244 1.03 -56.33 -73.25
N ASN A 245 0.91 -57.64 -73.05
CA ASN A 245 0.17 -58.19 -71.91
C ASN A 245 0.85 -57.95 -70.55
N LEU A 246 2.18 -57.83 -70.51
CA LEU A 246 2.94 -57.62 -69.27
C LEU A 246 3.17 -56.15 -68.92
N THR A 247 3.21 -55.26 -69.92
CA THR A 247 3.55 -53.84 -69.72
C THR A 247 2.42 -52.88 -70.08
N GLY A 248 1.36 -53.36 -70.73
CA GLY A 248 0.23 -52.54 -71.21
C GLY A 248 0.57 -51.65 -72.42
N ILE A 249 1.79 -51.75 -72.96
CA ILE A 249 2.28 -50.90 -74.05
C ILE A 249 2.26 -51.69 -75.36
N ASN A 250 1.55 -51.14 -76.34
CA ASN A 250 1.19 -51.77 -77.60
C ASN A 250 2.19 -51.31 -78.69
N ILE A 251 3.35 -51.97 -78.77
CA ILE A 251 4.51 -51.54 -79.60
C ILE A 251 4.12 -51.39 -81.08
N THR A 252 3.22 -52.23 -81.59
CA THR A 252 2.73 -52.21 -82.98
C THR A 252 1.93 -50.94 -83.32
N LYS A 253 1.24 -50.36 -82.33
CA LYS A 253 0.55 -49.07 -82.46
C LYS A 253 1.52 -47.90 -82.34
N SER A 254 2.48 -47.97 -81.41
CA SER A 254 3.48 -46.90 -81.20
C SER A 254 4.41 -46.74 -82.43
N MET A 255 4.76 -47.82 -83.12
CA MET A 255 5.51 -47.73 -84.39
C MET A 255 4.70 -47.11 -85.54
N LYS A 256 3.39 -47.39 -85.62
CA LYS A 256 2.53 -46.82 -86.67
C LYS A 256 2.21 -45.34 -86.45
N SER A 257 2.19 -44.85 -85.21
CA SER A 257 2.10 -43.41 -84.92
C SER A 257 3.40 -42.68 -85.21
N ALA A 258 4.56 -43.33 -85.03
CA ALA A 258 5.87 -42.74 -85.32
C ALA A 258 6.18 -42.63 -86.83
N SER A 259 5.59 -43.48 -87.68
CA SER A 259 5.75 -43.39 -89.15
C SER A 259 4.77 -42.43 -89.83
N ARG A 260 3.86 -41.81 -89.08
CA ARG A 260 2.91 -40.78 -89.55
C ARG A 260 3.04 -39.55 -88.64
N ASN A 261 4.23 -38.96 -88.64
CA ASN A 261 4.50 -37.55 -88.42
C ASN A 261 5.83 -37.21 -89.09
#